data_AF-A0A537HVT6-F1
#
_entry.id   AF-A0A537HVT6-F1
#
_cell.length_a   1.000
_cell.length_b   1.000
_cell.length_c   1.000
_cell.angle_alpha   90.00
_cell.angle_beta   90.00
_cell.angle_gamma   90.00
#
_symmetry.space_group_name_H-M   'P 1'
#
loop_
_entity.id
_entity.type
_entity.pdbx_description
1 polymer ?
#
loop_
_entity_poly.entity_id
_entity_poly.type
_entity_poly.pdbx_seq_one_letter_code
_entity_poly.pdbx_strand_id
1 'polypeptide(L)'
;MFRKAKVHKENVVQDRVASKIASSFIKIQVLFTKVMNKIFSDMDVKKMKLFLLTFCVFSGGFSIYLVVNALVSKPVPAIRIDTVSVPKHIDKAGDEIMENFIPEEIYRQIQEYKQYMDSLGLPIAKSLLDSMKVLEGIYEEQQR
;
A
#
# COMPACT_ATOMS: atom_id res chain seq x y z
N MET A 1 -2.94 -39.18 15.91
CA MET A 1 -2.67 -37.87 16.56
C MET A 1 -3.22 -36.77 15.66
N PHE A 2 -4.45 -36.31 15.91
CA PHE A 2 -5.13 -35.33 15.05
C PHE A 2 -4.68 -33.91 15.41
N ARG A 3 -3.92 -33.25 14.53
CA ARG A 3 -3.59 -31.83 14.65
C ARG A 3 -4.84 -31.00 14.35
N LYS A 4 -5.49 -30.48 15.38
CA LYS A 4 -6.53 -29.45 15.28
C LYS A 4 -5.87 -28.12 14.89
N ALA A 5 -6.20 -27.60 13.71
CA ALA A 5 -5.86 -26.24 13.32
C ALA A 5 -6.50 -25.24 14.30
N LYS A 6 -5.71 -24.28 14.78
CA LYS A 6 -6.18 -23.20 15.66
C LYS A 6 -7.09 -22.28 14.83
N VAL A 7 -8.40 -22.44 14.99
CA VAL A 7 -9.40 -21.48 14.49
C VAL A 7 -9.30 -20.26 15.38
N HIS A 8 -8.61 -19.23 14.89
CA HIS A 8 -8.60 -17.90 15.49
C HIS A 8 -10.03 -17.37 15.46
N LYS A 9 -10.59 -17.01 16.63
CA LYS A 9 -11.87 -16.31 16.72
C LYS A 9 -11.70 -14.93 16.07
N GLU A 10 -11.99 -14.84 14.77
CA GLU A 10 -12.21 -13.58 14.06
C GLU A 10 -13.72 -13.38 13.88
N ASN A 11 -14.17 -12.14 14.03
CA ASN A 11 -15.57 -11.75 14.27
C ASN A 11 -16.58 -12.45 13.33
N VAL A 12 -17.51 -13.22 13.92
CA VAL A 12 -18.62 -13.94 13.22
C VAL A 12 -19.42 -13.00 12.29
N VAL A 13 -19.49 -11.71 12.64
CA VAL A 13 -20.16 -10.68 11.84
C VAL A 13 -19.35 -10.29 10.59
N GLN A 14 -18.03 -10.20 10.71
CA GLN A 14 -17.11 -9.89 9.61
C GLN A 14 -17.04 -11.05 8.61
N ASP A 15 -17.02 -12.30 9.09
CA ASP A 15 -17.09 -13.49 8.23
C ASP A 15 -18.43 -13.57 7.49
N ARG A 16 -19.54 -13.19 8.13
CA ARG A 16 -20.87 -13.13 7.49
C ARG A 16 -20.95 -12.02 6.44
N VAL A 17 -20.31 -10.87 6.65
CA VAL A 17 -20.26 -9.77 5.68
C VAL A 17 -19.30 -10.10 4.53
N ALA A 18 -18.12 -10.63 4.83
CA ALA A 18 -17.14 -11.09 3.84
C ALA A 18 -17.71 -12.21 2.96
N SER A 19 -18.41 -13.18 3.55
CA SER A 19 -19.06 -14.27 2.83
C SER A 19 -20.21 -13.76 1.95
N LYS A 20 -20.97 -12.75 2.40
CA LYS A 20 -21.98 -12.06 1.56
C LYS A 20 -21.33 -11.30 0.41
N ILE A 21 -20.27 -10.54 0.66
CA ILE A 21 -19.54 -9.77 -0.37
C ILE A 21 -18.92 -10.71 -1.39
N ALA A 22 -18.24 -11.77 -0.93
CA ALA A 22 -17.67 -12.81 -1.79
C ALA A 22 -18.76 -13.47 -2.65
N SER A 23 -19.92 -13.80 -2.07
CA SER A 23 -21.04 -14.39 -2.82
C SER A 23 -21.61 -13.42 -3.87
N SER A 24 -21.65 -12.13 -3.59
CA SER A 24 -22.07 -11.09 -4.54
C SER A 24 -21.03 -10.90 -5.65
N PHE A 25 -19.74 -10.90 -5.32
CA PHE A 25 -18.65 -10.85 -6.30
C PHE A 25 -18.68 -12.06 -7.23
N ILE A 26 -18.86 -13.27 -6.69
CA ILE A 26 -18.98 -14.49 -7.48
C ILE A 26 -20.19 -14.41 -8.41
N LYS A 27 -21.33 -13.89 -7.95
CA LYS A 27 -22.51 -13.68 -8.81
C LYS A 27 -22.24 -12.71 -9.95
N ILE A 28 -21.56 -11.60 -9.67
CA ILE A 28 -21.16 -10.62 -10.69
C ILE A 28 -20.20 -11.26 -11.69
N GLN A 29 -19.21 -12.01 -11.22
CA GLN A 29 -18.24 -12.70 -12.07
C GLN A 29 -18.93 -13.74 -12.95
N VAL A 30 -19.84 -14.56 -12.40
CA VAL A 30 -20.61 -15.55 -13.16
C VAL A 30 -21.54 -14.88 -14.16
N LEU A 31 -22.18 -13.77 -13.80
CA LEU A 31 -23.07 -13.02 -14.69
C LEU A 31 -22.28 -12.38 -15.83
N PHE A 32 -21.11 -11.82 -15.53
CA PHE A 32 -20.17 -11.30 -16.53
C PHE A 32 -19.72 -12.42 -17.49
N THR A 33 -19.32 -13.58 -16.96
CA THR A 33 -18.93 -14.73 -17.79
C THR A 33 -20.09 -15.21 -18.66
N LYS A 34 -21.33 -15.23 -18.17
CA LYS A 34 -22.51 -15.60 -18.98
C LYS A 34 -22.82 -14.57 -20.06
N VAL A 35 -22.71 -13.28 -19.74
CA VAL A 35 -22.91 -12.19 -20.70
C VAL A 35 -21.84 -12.23 -21.78
N MET A 36 -20.57 -12.35 -21.40
CA MET A 36 -19.48 -12.50 -22.36
C MET A 36 -19.64 -13.78 -23.19
N ASN A 37 -19.94 -14.91 -22.57
CA ASN A 37 -20.12 -16.16 -23.31
C ASN A 37 -21.28 -16.05 -24.32
N LYS A 38 -22.39 -15.38 -23.97
CA LYS A 38 -23.50 -15.14 -24.89
C LYS A 38 -23.14 -14.19 -26.04
N ILE A 39 -22.37 -13.15 -25.74
CA ILE A 39 -21.88 -12.18 -26.74
C ILE A 39 -20.89 -12.87 -27.68
N PHE A 40 -19.97 -13.68 -27.16
CA PHE A 40 -18.97 -14.38 -27.97
C PHE A 40 -19.53 -15.58 -28.73
N SER A 41 -20.54 -16.29 -28.19
CA SER A 41 -21.12 -17.45 -28.86
C SER A 41 -21.96 -17.10 -30.08
N ASP A 42 -22.53 -15.89 -30.12
CA ASP A 42 -23.44 -15.43 -31.19
C ASP A 42 -22.72 -14.59 -32.27
N MET A 43 -21.40 -14.40 -32.13
CA MET A 43 -20.66 -13.41 -32.91
C MET A 43 -19.73 -14.04 -33.94
N ASP A 44 -19.97 -13.71 -35.21
CA ASP A 44 -19.10 -14.07 -36.33
C ASP A 44 -17.66 -13.52 -36.15
N VAL A 45 -16.66 -14.25 -36.62
CA VAL A 45 -15.21 -13.97 -36.43
C VAL A 45 -14.81 -12.57 -36.91
N LYS A 46 -15.51 -12.03 -37.92
CA LYS A 46 -15.29 -10.67 -38.42
C LYS A 46 -15.71 -9.61 -37.39
N LYS A 47 -16.84 -9.82 -36.70
CA LYS A 47 -17.34 -8.94 -35.64
C LYS A 47 -16.51 -9.06 -34.37
N MET A 48 -15.98 -10.24 -34.06
CA MET A 48 -15.07 -10.45 -32.93
C MET A 48 -13.75 -9.66 -33.10
N LYS A 49 -13.16 -9.67 -34.31
CA LYS A 49 -11.98 -8.84 -34.62
C LYS A 49 -12.27 -7.35 -34.52
N LEU A 50 -13.44 -6.91 -34.99
CA LEU A 50 -13.86 -5.51 -34.88
C LEU A 50 -14.06 -5.09 -33.42
N PHE A 51 -14.68 -5.94 -32.60
CA PHE A 51 -14.87 -5.70 -31.17
C PHE A 51 -13.52 -5.63 -30.42
N LEU A 52 -12.57 -6.51 -30.76
CA LEU A 52 -11.23 -6.47 -30.18
C LEU A 52 -10.51 -5.17 -30.55
N LEU A 53 -10.60 -4.75 -31.81
CA LEU A 53 -9.97 -3.53 -32.29
C LEU A 53 -10.55 -2.30 -31.59
N THR A 54 -11.88 -2.20 -31.50
CA THR A 54 -12.54 -1.08 -30.81
C THR A 54 -12.18 -1.09 -29.33
N PHE A 55 -12.23 -2.25 -28.66
CA PHE A 55 -11.82 -2.38 -27.27
C PHE A 55 -10.37 -1.93 -27.04
N CYS A 56 -9.45 -2.32 -27.92
CA CYS A 56 -8.04 -1.95 -27.82
C CYS A 56 -7.82 -0.44 -28.04
N VAL A 57 -8.55 0.17 -28.98
CA VAL A 57 -8.50 1.62 -29.21
C VAL A 57 -9.10 2.39 -28.04
N PHE A 58 -10.22 1.92 -27.47
CA PHE A 58 -10.82 2.55 -26.30
C PHE A 58 -9.93 2.41 -25.06
N SER A 59 -9.46 1.20 -24.76
CA SER A 59 -8.62 0.94 -23.58
C SER A 59 -7.24 1.62 -23.70
N GLY A 60 -6.58 1.47 -24.84
CA GLY A 60 -5.28 2.10 -25.10
C GLY A 60 -5.40 3.62 -25.22
N GLY A 61 -6.42 4.10 -25.93
CA GLY A 61 -6.71 5.53 -26.06
C GLY A 61 -7.05 6.19 -24.74
N PHE A 62 -7.85 5.54 -23.88
CA PHE A 62 -8.18 6.05 -22.55
C PHE A 62 -6.97 6.05 -21.61
N SER A 63 -6.09 5.04 -21.69
CA SER A 63 -4.85 5.00 -20.91
C SER A 63 -3.91 6.14 -21.29
N ILE A 64 -3.67 6.35 -22.59
CA ILE A 64 -2.85 7.45 -23.08
C ILE A 64 -3.51 8.80 -22.76
N TYR A 65 -4.83 8.91 -22.93
CA TYR A 65 -5.58 10.11 -22.58
C TYR A 65 -5.45 10.45 -21.10
N LEU A 66 -5.53 9.47 -20.19
CA LEU A 66 -5.32 9.67 -18.76
C LEU A 66 -3.90 10.14 -18.44
N VAL A 67 -2.89 9.53 -19.06
CA VAL A 67 -1.49 9.92 -18.86
C VAL A 67 -1.25 11.35 -19.35
N VAL A 68 -1.70 11.68 -20.56
CA VAL A 68 -1.57 13.04 -21.10
C VAL A 68 -2.36 14.03 -20.26
N ASN A 69 -3.58 13.68 -19.86
CA ASN A 69 -4.40 14.55 -19.00
C ASN A 69 -3.77 14.73 -17.62
N ALA A 70 -3.13 13.71 -17.04
CA ALA A 70 -2.42 13.81 -15.77
C ALA A 70 -1.13 14.66 -15.87
N LEU A 71 -0.49 14.69 -17.04
CA LEU A 71 0.71 15.49 -17.29
C LEU A 71 0.39 16.95 -17.68
N VAL A 72 -0.74 17.18 -18.35
CA VAL A 72 -1.13 18.51 -18.89
C VAL A 72 -2.09 19.24 -17.95
N SER A 73 -2.98 18.54 -17.25
CA SER A 73 -3.86 19.18 -16.28
C SER A 73 -3.08 19.44 -14.99
N LYS A 74 -3.15 20.68 -14.50
CA LYS A 74 -2.74 21.02 -13.13
C LYS A 74 -3.44 20.04 -12.18
N PRO A 75 -2.77 19.58 -11.10
CA PRO A 75 -3.31 18.55 -10.22
C PRO A 75 -4.59 19.06 -9.54
N VAL A 76 -5.73 18.80 -10.16
CA VAL A 76 -7.02 18.90 -9.50
C VAL A 76 -7.22 17.54 -8.85
N PRO A 77 -7.21 17.43 -7.51
CA PRO A 77 -7.36 16.15 -6.83
C PRO A 77 -8.79 15.65 -7.05
N ALA A 78 -9.01 14.93 -8.15
CA ALA A 78 -10.30 14.35 -8.52
C ALA A 78 -10.70 13.19 -7.59
N ILE A 79 -9.77 12.70 -6.77
CA ILE A 79 -10.04 11.75 -5.70
C ILE A 79 -9.61 12.44 -4.40
N ARG A 80 -10.55 13.15 -3.79
CA ARG A 80 -10.46 13.40 -2.34
C ARG A 80 -10.60 12.03 -1.70
N ILE A 81 -9.45 11.45 -1.34
CA ILE A 81 -9.40 10.41 -0.31
C ILE A 81 -9.89 11.13 0.94
N ASP A 82 -11.19 11.12 1.19
CA ASP A 82 -11.70 11.48 2.51
C ASP A 82 -11.08 10.44 3.44
N THR A 83 -10.08 10.90 4.20
CA THR A 83 -9.46 10.13 5.25
C THR A 83 -10.59 9.71 6.18
N VAL A 84 -10.95 8.43 6.14
CA VAL A 84 -11.89 7.85 7.09
C VAL A 84 -11.38 8.27 8.46
N SER A 85 -12.23 8.96 9.23
CA SER A 85 -11.93 9.40 10.59
C SER A 85 -11.50 8.20 11.41
N VAL A 86 -10.19 7.97 11.46
CA VAL A 86 -9.57 6.96 12.28
C VAL A 86 -9.64 7.49 13.70
N PRO A 87 -10.24 6.75 14.64
CA PRO A 87 -10.46 7.27 15.96
C PRO A 87 -9.10 7.50 16.66
N LYS A 88 -9.05 8.63 17.37
CA LYS A 88 -7.90 9.44 17.82
C LYS A 88 -7.00 8.76 18.87
N HIS A 89 -6.60 7.52 18.66
CA HIS A 89 -5.84 6.74 19.65
C HIS A 89 -4.86 5.71 19.04
N ILE A 90 -4.21 6.04 17.93
CA ILE A 90 -2.95 5.40 17.53
C ILE A 90 -1.85 6.48 17.44
N ASP A 91 -1.62 7.22 18.53
CA ASP A 91 -0.54 8.21 18.64
C ASP A 91 0.85 7.57 18.93
N LYS A 92 1.11 6.33 18.49
CA LYS A 92 2.41 5.66 18.72
C LYS A 92 2.95 4.81 17.57
N ALA A 93 2.51 5.03 16.34
CA ALA A 93 3.11 4.34 15.21
C ALA A 93 3.17 5.23 13.98
N GLY A 94 4.31 5.88 13.79
CA GLY A 94 4.69 6.50 12.51
C GLY A 94 4.26 7.95 12.38
N ASP A 95 4.66 8.80 13.34
CA ASP A 95 4.66 10.23 13.06
C ASP A 95 5.72 10.50 12.00
N GLU A 96 5.23 11.07 10.91
CA GLU A 96 5.91 11.27 9.66
C GLU A 96 6.87 12.45 9.83
N ILE A 97 8.06 12.21 10.37
CA ILE A 97 9.15 13.18 10.31
C ILE A 97 9.73 13.14 8.88
N MET A 98 8.97 13.68 7.92
CA MET A 98 9.54 14.25 6.72
C MET A 98 9.99 15.67 7.07
N GLU A 99 11.26 15.76 7.43
CA GLU A 99 12.23 16.81 7.11
C GLU A 99 13.43 16.53 8.01
N ASN A 100 14.65 16.69 7.48
CA ASN A 100 15.93 16.33 8.08
C ASN A 100 16.18 17.05 9.43
N PHE A 101 15.40 16.73 10.46
CA PHE A 101 15.44 17.29 11.79
C PHE A 101 15.49 16.15 12.79
N ILE A 102 16.62 16.03 13.50
CA ILE A 102 16.84 14.97 14.48
C ILE A 102 16.66 15.62 15.85
N PRO A 103 15.61 15.27 16.60
CA PRO A 103 15.46 15.81 17.94
C PRO A 103 16.61 15.33 18.84
N GLU A 104 17.05 16.20 19.75
CA GLU A 104 18.16 15.96 20.68
C GLU A 104 17.98 14.68 21.51
N GLU A 105 16.73 14.29 21.77
CA GLU A 105 16.39 13.04 22.46
C GLU A 105 16.88 11.79 21.71
N ILE A 106 16.81 11.78 20.38
CA ILE A 106 17.26 10.66 19.54
C ILE A 106 18.79 10.61 19.51
N TYR A 107 19.45 11.77 19.41
CA TYR A 107 20.90 11.86 19.51
C TYR A 107 21.41 11.33 20.87
N ARG A 108 20.75 11.71 21.97
CA ARG A 108 21.08 11.21 23.31
C ARG A 108 20.91 9.69 23.43
N GLN A 109 19.82 9.13 22.88
CA GLN A 109 19.60 7.68 22.87
C GLN A 109 20.69 6.92 22.09
N ILE A 110 21.16 7.46 20.97
CA ILE A 110 22.25 6.86 20.19
C ILE A 110 23.55 6.83 21.02
N GLN A 111 23.85 7.92 21.74
CA GLN A 111 25.02 8.01 22.61
C GLN A 111 24.95 7.06 23.81
N GLU A 112 23.80 7.00 24.49
CA GLU A 112 23.56 6.06 25.59
C GLU A 112 23.70 4.60 25.13
N TYR A 113 23.19 4.28 23.94
CA TYR A 113 23.32 2.94 23.36
C TYR A 113 24.77 2.59 23.02
N LYS A 114 25.55 3.52 22.47
CA LYS A 114 26.99 3.32 22.23
C LYS A 114 27.75 3.06 23.53
N GLN A 115 27.49 3.86 24.57
CA GLN A 115 28.10 3.67 25.89
C GLN A 115 27.71 2.33 26.52
N TYR A 116 26.44 1.94 26.37
CA TYR A 116 25.97 0.64 26.84
C TYR A 116 26.69 -0.51 26.12
N MET A 117 26.81 -0.47 24.79
CA MET A 117 27.50 -1.52 24.03
C MET A 117 29.00 -1.56 24.31
N ASP A 118 29.62 -0.40 24.53
CA ASP A 118 31.03 -0.29 24.95
C ASP A 118 31.25 -0.88 26.35
N SER A 119 30.34 -0.61 27.29
CA SER A 119 30.37 -1.18 28.65
C SER A 119 30.22 -2.71 28.67
N LEU A 120 29.48 -3.27 27.70
CA LEU A 120 29.33 -4.71 27.53
C LEU A 120 30.50 -5.35 26.76
N GLY A 121 31.39 -4.55 26.15
CA GLY A 121 32.47 -5.03 25.29
C GLY A 121 31.96 -5.81 24.07
N LEU A 122 30.70 -5.58 23.66
CA LEU A 122 30.07 -6.30 22.56
C LEU A 122 30.18 -5.48 21.26
N PRO A 123 30.53 -6.13 20.13
CA PRO A 123 30.59 -5.43 18.86
C PRO A 123 29.18 -5.06 18.38
N ILE A 124 28.99 -3.79 18.08
CA ILE A 124 27.77 -3.30 17.43
C ILE A 124 27.76 -3.82 15.98
N ALA A 125 26.62 -4.31 15.52
CA ALA A 125 26.46 -4.77 14.14
C ALA A 125 26.85 -3.64 13.16
N LYS A 126 27.69 -3.96 12.16
CA LYS A 126 28.22 -2.99 11.20
C LYS A 126 27.12 -2.16 10.51
N SER A 127 26.00 -2.79 10.16
CA SER A 127 24.85 -2.12 9.55
C SER A 127 24.20 -1.08 10.47
N LEU A 128 24.14 -1.37 11.77
CA LEU A 128 23.52 -0.50 12.76
C LEU A 128 24.45 0.68 13.07
N LEU A 129 25.76 0.42 13.15
CA LEU A 129 26.77 1.46 13.29
C LEU A 129 26.74 2.47 12.12
N ASP A 130 26.57 1.97 10.89
CA ASP A 130 26.49 2.82 9.70
C ASP A 130 25.26 3.74 9.74
N SER A 131 24.09 3.18 10.08
CA SER A 131 22.87 3.99 10.27
C SER A 131 23.00 5.03 11.40
N MET A 132 23.66 4.70 12.51
CA MET A 132 23.87 5.65 13.61
C MET A 132 24.79 6.80 13.19
N LYS A 133 25.85 6.53 12.44
CA LYS A 133 26.76 7.58 11.94
C LYS A 133 26.06 8.56 10.99
N VAL A 134 25.17 8.05 10.14
CA VAL A 134 24.35 8.91 9.25
C VAL A 134 23.46 9.84 10.07
N LEU A 135 22.82 9.33 11.12
CA LEU A 135 21.97 10.13 12.01
C LEU A 135 22.79 11.18 12.79
N GLU A 136 23.98 10.83 13.26
CA GLU A 136 24.87 11.79 13.94
C GLU A 136 25.31 12.91 12.98
N GLY A 137 25.66 12.58 11.74
CA GLY A 137 26.03 13.58 10.72
C GLY A 137 24.90 14.56 10.42
N ILE A 138 23.66 14.07 10.30
CA ILE A 138 22.48 14.92 10.07
C ILE A 138 22.25 15.86 11.28
N TYR A 139 22.50 15.41 12.51
CA TYR A 139 22.36 16.24 13.71
C TYR A 139 23.47 17.31 13.80
N GLU A 140 24.72 16.97 13.47
CA GLU A 140 25.82 17.94 13.44
C GLU A 140 25.62 19.02 12.37
N GLU A 141 25.07 18.65 11.21
CA GLU A 141 24.70 19.60 10.15
C GLU A 141 23.59 20.56 10.58
N GLN A 142 22.70 20.16 11.49
CA GLN A 142 21.66 21.04 12.06
C GLN A 142 22.20 22.07 13.05
N GLN A 143 23.33 21.79 13.70
CA GLN A 143 23.94 22.70 14.68
C GLN A 143 24.90 23.74 14.04
N ARG A 144 25.14 23.64 12.73
CA ARG A 144 26.06 24.49 11.97
C ARG A 144 25.34 25.63 11.25
#